data_AF-A0A2X4TTI9-F1
#
_entry.id   AF-A0A2X4TTI9-F1
#
_cell.length_a   1.000
_cell.length_b   1.000
_cell.length_c   1.000
_cell.angle_alpha   90.00
_cell.angle_beta   90.00
_cell.angle_gamma   90.00
#
_symmetry.space_group_name_H-M   'P 1'
#
loop_
_entity.id
_entity.type
_entity.pdbx_description
1 polymer ?
#
loop_
_entity_poly.entity_id
_entity_poly.type
_entity_poly.pdbx_seq_one_letter_code
_entity_poly.pdbx_strand_id
1 'polypeptide(L)'
;MVCLAVWMSYSGRSLMDKAFIMVLPVAMFVASGFEHSIANMFMIPMGIVIRDFATPEFWTAVGSSPESFSHLTVTSFITDNLIPVTIGNIIAAVCWLG
;
A
#
# COMPACT_ATOMS: atom_id res chain seq x y z
N MET A 1 -5.18 9.08 7.64
CA MET A 1 -5.26 9.86 6.38
C MET A 1 -6.38 9.40 5.46
N VAL A 2 -6.52 8.10 5.16
CA VAL A 2 -7.61 7.60 4.30
C VAL A 2 -9.00 7.91 4.87
N CYS A 3 -9.23 7.69 6.17
CA CYS A 3 -10.51 8.02 6.82
C CYS A 3 -10.85 9.53 6.72
N LEU A 4 -9.86 10.41 6.89
CA LEU A 4 -10.03 11.86 6.72
C LEU A 4 -10.40 12.22 5.28
N ALA A 5 -9.77 11.60 4.28
CA ALA A 5 -10.07 11.81 2.86
C ALA A 5 -11.54 11.46 2.55
N VAL A 6 -11.98 10.28 3.00
CA VAL A 6 -13.37 9.82 2.82
C VAL A 6 -14.34 10.72 3.59
N TRP A 7 -14.01 11.12 4.82
CA TRP A 7 -14.83 12.01 5.62
C TRP A 7 -15.06 13.36 4.93
N MET A 8 -13.99 13.99 4.42
CA MET A 8 -14.11 15.25 3.67
C MET A 8 -14.91 15.10 2.38
N SER A 9 -14.90 13.92 1.75
CA SER A 9 -15.73 13.67 0.56
C SER A 9 -17.24 13.69 0.86
N TYR A 10 -17.68 13.45 2.10
CA TYR A 10 -19.09 13.50 2.46
C TYR A 10 -19.67 14.92 2.45
N SER A 11 -18.85 15.96 2.62
CA SER A 11 -19.32 17.35 2.50
C SER A 11 -19.36 17.86 1.05
N GLY A 12 -18.74 17.13 0.11
CA GLY A 12 -18.72 17.46 -1.31
C GLY A 12 -20.09 17.28 -1.98
N ARG A 13 -20.52 18.28 -2.76
CA ARG A 13 -21.84 18.30 -3.43
C ARG A 13 -21.74 17.89 -4.90
N SER A 14 -20.57 18.01 -5.51
CA SER A 14 -20.29 17.58 -6.87
C SER A 14 -19.30 16.41 -6.92
N LEU A 15 -19.23 15.72 -8.06
CA LEU A 15 -18.21 14.69 -8.30
C LEU A 15 -16.79 15.28 -8.24
N MET A 16 -16.62 16.52 -8.72
CA MET A 16 -15.34 17.23 -8.70
C MET A 16 -14.91 17.52 -7.26
N ASP A 17 -15.82 17.95 -6.40
CA ASP A 17 -15.50 18.21 -4.98
C ASP A 17 -14.97 16.93 -4.32
N LYS A 18 -15.65 15.81 -4.54
CA LYS A 18 -15.27 14.51 -3.97
C LYS A 18 -13.94 14.01 -4.50
N ALA A 19 -13.69 14.16 -5.81
CA ALA A 19 -12.44 13.72 -6.42
C ALA A 19 -11.24 14.54 -5.91
N PHE A 20 -11.33 15.88 -5.98
CA PHE A 20 -10.20 16.76 -5.68
C PHE A 20 -9.87 16.81 -4.18
N ILE A 21 -10.87 16.73 -3.31
CA ILE A 21 -10.65 16.78 -1.85
C ILE A 21 -9.88 15.55 -1.33
N MET A 22 -9.94 14.42 -2.06
CA MET A 22 -9.21 13.20 -1.72
C MET A 22 -7.75 13.20 -2.20
N VAL A 23 -7.38 14.05 -3.17
CA VAL A 23 -6.04 14.01 -3.79
C VAL A 23 -4.94 14.28 -2.76
N LEU A 24 -5.03 15.38 -2.01
CA LEU A 24 -3.96 15.77 -1.08
C LEU A 24 -3.78 14.79 0.09
N PRO A 25 -4.84 14.33 0.79
CA PRO A 25 -4.65 13.40 1.91
C PRO A 25 -4.13 12.03 1.45
N VAL A 26 -4.55 11.56 0.27
CA VAL A 26 -4.04 10.29 -0.29
C VAL A 26 -2.60 10.46 -0.76
N ALA A 27 -2.27 11.55 -1.46
CA ALA A 27 -0.92 11.83 -1.90
C ALA A 27 0.04 11.95 -0.71
N MET A 28 -0.35 12.65 0.36
CA MET A 28 0.44 12.75 1.58
C MET A 28 0.65 11.38 2.23
N PHE A 29 -0.41 10.56 2.33
CA PHE A 29 -0.31 9.21 2.88
C PHE A 29 0.70 8.35 2.13
N VAL A 30 0.63 8.34 0.79
CA VAL A 30 1.53 7.55 -0.06
C VAL A 30 2.95 8.13 -0.04
N ALA A 31 3.11 9.45 -0.18
CA ALA A 31 4.41 10.10 -0.21
C ALA A 31 5.18 10.00 1.12
N SER A 32 4.46 9.94 2.25
CA SER A 32 5.05 9.68 3.56
C SER A 32 5.41 8.21 3.81
N GLY A 33 5.12 7.31 2.87
CA GLY A 33 5.41 5.88 3.01
C GLY A 33 4.56 5.21 4.09
N PHE A 34 3.35 5.72 4.35
CA PHE A 34 2.44 5.04 5.28
C PHE A 34 1.84 3.80 4.63
N GLU A 35 1.69 2.76 5.44
CA GLU A 35 1.30 1.43 4.98
C GLU A 35 -0.22 1.26 4.98
N HIS A 36 -0.77 0.78 3.86
CA HIS A 36 -2.19 0.44 3.73
C HIS A 36 -2.31 -1.05 3.42
N SER A 37 -2.96 -1.81 4.30
CA SER A 37 -3.04 -3.27 4.20
C SER A 37 -3.55 -3.73 2.84
N ILE A 38 -4.60 -3.09 2.32
CA ILE A 38 -5.18 -3.43 1.01
C ILE A 38 -4.27 -3.03 -0.17
N ALA A 39 -3.50 -1.94 -0.06
CA ALA A 39 -2.55 -1.57 -1.12
C ALA A 39 -1.40 -2.58 -1.17
N ASN A 40 -0.97 -3.04 0.01
CA ASN A 40 0.11 -4.01 0.16
C ASN A 40 -0.29 -5.41 -0.33
N MET A 41 -1.57 -5.77 -0.26
CA MET A 41 -2.11 -6.99 -0.88
C MET A 41 -1.95 -7.02 -2.41
N PHE A 42 -1.77 -5.87 -3.06
CA PHE A 42 -1.42 -5.82 -4.48
C PHE A 42 0.10 -5.71 -4.68
N MET A 43 0.71 -4.72 -4.03
CA MET A 43 2.12 -4.38 -4.24
C MET A 43 3.08 -5.54 -3.90
N ILE A 44 2.89 -6.18 -2.75
CA ILE A 44 3.84 -7.20 -2.27
C ILE A 44 3.68 -8.51 -3.07
N PRO A 45 2.47 -9.06 -3.29
CA PRO A 45 2.31 -10.24 -4.16
C PRO A 45 2.80 -10.01 -5.59
N MET A 46 2.63 -8.81 -6.15
CA MET A 46 3.20 -8.48 -7.46
C MET A 46 4.74 -8.57 -7.44
N GLY A 47 5.38 -8.07 -6.38
CA GLY A 47 6.83 -8.21 -6.18
C GLY A 47 7.28 -9.67 -6.04
N ILE A 48 6.52 -10.51 -5.32
CA ILE A 48 6.79 -11.95 -5.19
C ILE A 48 6.69 -12.64 -6.56
N VAL A 49 5.63 -12.34 -7.32
CA VAL A 49 5.44 -12.90 -8.66
C VAL A 49 6.56 -12.49 -9.61
N ILE A 50 6.97 -11.22 -9.61
CA ILE A 50 8.11 -10.79 -10.42
C ILE A 50 9.38 -11.51 -9.99
N ARG A 51 9.64 -11.63 -8.68
CA ARG A 51 10.83 -12.33 -8.18
C ARG A 51 10.87 -13.79 -8.65
N ASP A 52 9.75 -14.49 -8.56
CA ASP A 52 9.68 -15.94 -8.78
C ASP A 52 9.53 -16.31 -10.27
N PHE A 53 8.94 -15.43 -11.10
CA PHE A 53 8.62 -15.71 -12.50
C PHE A 53 9.38 -14.85 -13.52
N ALA A 54 10.19 -13.88 -13.09
CA ALA A 54 11.00 -13.09 -14.03
C ALA A 54 12.05 -13.96 -14.74
N THR A 55 12.22 -13.70 -16.04
CA THR A 55 13.20 -14.43 -16.86
C THR A 55 14.63 -13.94 -16.59
N PRO A 56 15.66 -14.72 -16.94
CA PRO A 56 17.06 -14.31 -16.78
C PRO A 56 17.41 -12.99 -17.50
N GLU A 57 16.74 -12.68 -18.62
CA GLU A 57 16.93 -11.45 -19.37
C GLU A 57 16.49 -10.21 -18.56
N PHE A 58 15.39 -10.32 -17.81
CA PHE A 58 14.95 -9.25 -16.91
C PHE A 58 16.00 -8.94 -15.85
N TRP A 59 16.54 -9.98 -15.19
CA TRP A 59 17.55 -9.82 -14.15
C TRP A 59 18.86 -9.22 -14.69
N THR A 60 19.24 -9.64 -15.91
CA THR A 60 20.40 -9.07 -16.60
C THR A 60 20.18 -7.59 -16.94
N ALA A 61 18.99 -7.22 -17.42
CA ALA A 61 18.67 -5.84 -17.79
C ALA A 61 18.61 -4.89 -16.57
N VAL A 62 18.08 -5.37 -15.44
CA VAL A 62 17.98 -4.61 -14.19
C VAL A 62 19.31 -4.62 -13.41
N GLY A 63 20.24 -5.51 -13.75
CA GLY A 63 21.53 -5.64 -13.06
C GLY A 63 21.38 -6.15 -11.63
N SER A 64 20.39 -7.01 -11.38
CA SER A 64 20.08 -7.55 -10.06
C SER A 64 19.78 -9.05 -10.15
N SER A 65 19.47 -9.67 -9.03
CA SER A 65 19.14 -11.09 -8.96
C SER A 65 18.03 -11.35 -7.93
N PRO A 66 17.27 -12.47 -8.04
CA PRO A 66 16.22 -12.81 -7.09
C PRO A 66 16.69 -12.86 -5.63
N GLU A 67 17.95 -13.22 -5.40
CA GLU A 67 18.55 -13.36 -4.06
C GLU A 67 18.66 -12.01 -3.35
N SER A 68 18.78 -10.90 -4.11
CA SER A 68 18.76 -9.55 -3.55
C SER A 68 17.40 -9.21 -2.91
N PHE A 69 16.35 -9.97 -3.25
CA PHE A 69 14.98 -9.82 -2.77
C PHE A 69 14.50 -11.07 -1.99
N SER A 70 15.40 -11.70 -1.23
CA SER A 70 15.11 -12.91 -0.44
C SER A 70 13.93 -12.75 0.54
N HIS A 71 13.71 -11.54 1.06
CA HIS A 71 12.61 -11.22 1.97
C HIS A 71 11.23 -11.14 1.31
N LEU A 72 11.13 -11.11 -0.02
CA LEU A 72 9.84 -11.10 -0.74
C LEU A 72 9.19 -12.50 -0.74
N THR A 73 8.82 -13.01 0.43
CA THR A 73 8.11 -14.29 0.57
C THR A 73 6.69 -14.06 1.04
N VAL A 74 5.81 -15.02 0.76
CA VAL A 74 4.42 -14.98 1.27
C VAL A 74 4.41 -14.99 2.80
N THR A 75 5.33 -15.71 3.44
CA THR A 75 5.45 -15.75 4.90
C THR A 75 5.82 -14.37 5.46
N SER A 76 6.90 -13.77 4.96
CA SER A 76 7.34 -12.43 5.39
C SER A 76 6.29 -11.36 5.08
N PHE A 77 5.59 -11.47 3.95
CA PHE A 77 4.46 -10.61 3.65
C PHE A 77 3.39 -10.66 4.74
N ILE A 78 3.00 -11.85 5.18
CA ILE A 78 1.93 -12.00 6.18
C ILE A 78 2.39 -11.54 7.57
N THR A 79 3.56 -12.00 8.03
CA THR A 79 4.02 -11.77 9.40
C THR A 79 4.57 -10.36 9.61
N ASP A 80 5.35 -9.86 8.66
CA ASP A 80 6.14 -8.65 8.84
C ASP A 80 5.42 -7.41 8.29
N ASN A 81 4.39 -7.60 7.45
CA ASN A 81 3.63 -6.51 6.87
C ASN A 81 2.11 -6.64 7.12
N LEU A 82 1.45 -7.69 6.59
CA LEU A 82 -0.01 -7.73 6.53
C LEU A 82 -0.68 -7.68 7.91
N ILE A 83 -0.22 -8.49 8.85
CA ILE A 83 -0.75 -8.51 10.23
C ILE A 83 -0.52 -7.16 10.93
N PRO A 84 0.72 -6.66 11.10
CA PRO A 84 0.96 -5.42 11.83
C PRO A 84 0.31 -4.20 11.15
N VAL A 85 0.34 -4.11 9.82
CA VAL A 85 -0.28 -3.00 9.08
C VAL A 85 -1.80 -3.04 9.20
N THR A 86 -2.43 -4.21 9.13
CA THR A 86 -3.89 -4.33 9.30
C THR A 86 -4.31 -3.89 10.70
N ILE A 87 -3.58 -4.32 11.74
CA ILE A 87 -3.83 -3.89 13.12
C ILE A 87 -3.68 -2.37 13.24
N GLY A 88 -2.60 -1.80 12.70
CA GLY A 88 -2.38 -0.35 12.69
C GLY A 88 -3.49 0.43 11.95
N ASN A 89 -3.95 -0.08 10.81
CA ASN A 89 -5.04 0.53 10.05
C ASN A 89 -6.37 0.49 10.81
N ILE A 90 -6.69 -0.61 11.51
CA ILE A 90 -7.89 -0.72 12.34
C ILE A 90 -7.82 0.26 13.52
N ILE A 91 -6.69 0.31 14.24
CA ILE A 91 -6.50 1.23 15.37
C ILE A 91 -6.66 2.68 14.90
N ALA A 92 -6.02 3.04 13.79
CA ALA A 92 -6.13 4.40 13.24
C ALA A 92 -7.58 4.77 12.86
N ALA A 93 -8.36 3.81 12.35
CA ALA A 93 -9.77 4.03 12.04
C ALA A 93 -10.62 4.19 13.31
N VAL A 94 -10.38 3.37 14.34
CA VAL A 94 -11.08 3.47 15.63
C VAL A 94 -10.78 4.81 16.30
N CYS A 95 -9.52 5.24 16.33
CA CYS A 95 -9.12 6.55 16.88
C CYS A 95 -9.68 7.74 16.09
N TRP A 96 -10.09 7.56 14.83
CA TRP A 96 -10.74 8.61 14.05
C TRP A 96 -12.23 8.75 14.40
N LEU A 97 -12.87 7.67 14.84
CA LEU A 97 -14.30 7.62 15.16
C LEU A 97 -14.61 7.99 16.61
N GLY A 98 -13.69 7.73 17.54
CA GLY A 98 -13.80 8.08 18.96
C GLY A 98 -13.33 9.49 19.24
#